data_AF-A0A1I8CQL4-F1
#
_entry.id   AF-A0A1I8CQL4-F1
#
_cell.length_a   1.000
_cell.length_b   1.000
_cell.length_c   1.000
_cell.angle_alpha   90.00
_cell.angle_beta   90.00
_cell.angle_gamma   90.00
#
_symmetry.space_group_name_H-M   'P 1'
#
loop_
_entity.id
_entity.type
_entity.pdbx_description
1 polymer ?
#
loop_
_entity_poly.entity_id
_entity_poly.type
_entity_poly.pdbx_seq_one_letter_code
_entity_poly.pdbx_strand_id
1 'polypeptide(L)'
;MSKFIIVLTLCILAVANIYADVTSCGICQQVIASAELNYKNGEPESTLLTDLTRQCYAFAPTYGRQAISTCLQIVNGEIDKIYNYFEEGLKKCAICGYAQACEQTDTCID
;
A
#
# COMPACT_ATOMS: atom_id res chain seq x y z
N MET A 1 21.04 -15.95 -53.54
CA MET A 1 20.05 -16.89 -52.98
C MET A 1 19.96 -16.62 -51.49
N SER A 2 18.85 -16.02 -51.05
CA SER A 2 18.54 -15.75 -49.64
C SER A 2 18.47 -17.05 -48.83
N LYS A 3 18.90 -17.01 -47.56
CA LYS A 3 18.28 -17.70 -46.41
C LYS A 3 19.02 -17.35 -45.11
N PHE A 4 18.82 -16.13 -44.62
CA PHE A 4 18.96 -15.84 -43.20
C PHE A 4 17.63 -16.18 -42.53
N ILE A 5 17.59 -17.25 -41.73
CA ILE A 5 16.46 -17.52 -40.84
C ILE A 5 17.06 -17.90 -39.48
N ILE A 6 17.27 -16.88 -38.65
CA ILE A 6 17.55 -17.00 -37.22
C ILE A 6 16.18 -16.93 -36.54
N VAL A 7 15.63 -18.07 -36.15
CA VAL A 7 14.44 -18.11 -35.28
C VAL A 7 14.95 -18.30 -33.86
N LEU A 8 15.20 -17.17 -33.19
CA LEU A 8 15.49 -17.11 -31.77
C LEU A 8 14.14 -16.96 -31.05
N THR A 9 13.47 -18.09 -30.84
CA THR A 9 12.24 -18.16 -30.03
C THR A 9 12.57 -17.86 -28.58
N LEU A 10 12.33 -16.61 -28.16
CA LEU A 10 12.28 -16.18 -26.78
C LEU A 10 11.06 -16.84 -26.11
N CYS A 11 11.27 -17.99 -25.46
CA CYS A 11 10.35 -18.47 -24.44
C CYS A 11 10.52 -17.58 -23.20
N ILE A 12 9.75 -16.50 -23.15
CA ILE A 12 9.58 -15.72 -21.92
C ILE A 12 8.83 -16.62 -20.95
N LEU A 13 9.56 -17.20 -20.00
CA LEU A 13 9.01 -17.78 -18.79
C LEU A 13 8.37 -16.62 -18.00
N ALA A 14 7.09 -16.36 -18.27
CA ALA A 14 6.25 -15.62 -17.35
C ALA A 14 6.09 -16.50 -16.11
N VAL A 15 7.05 -16.39 -15.19
CA VAL A 15 6.86 -16.87 -13.83
C VAL A 15 5.80 -15.95 -13.25
N ALA A 16 4.53 -16.34 -13.39
CA ALA A 16 3.45 -15.73 -12.65
C ALA A 16 3.71 -16.07 -11.19
N ASN A 17 4.47 -15.20 -10.53
CA ASN A 17 4.57 -15.14 -9.10
C ASN A 17 3.14 -14.95 -8.58
N ILE A 18 2.51 -16.05 -8.12
CA ILE A 18 1.22 -16.04 -7.42
C ILE A 18 1.40 -15.53 -5.99
N TYR A 19 2.31 -14.58 -5.79
CA TYR A 19 2.23 -13.69 -4.65
C TYR A 19 1.18 -12.68 -5.06
N ALA A 20 0.08 -12.59 -4.31
CA ALA A 20 -0.88 -11.52 -4.47
C ALA A 20 -0.09 -10.23 -4.70
N ASP A 21 -0.23 -9.63 -5.88
CA ASP A 21 0.42 -8.35 -6.15
C ASP A 21 -0.01 -7.43 -5.02
N VAL A 22 0.97 -7.01 -4.23
CA VAL A 22 0.70 -6.19 -3.06
C VAL A 22 0.51 -4.80 -3.63
N THR A 23 -0.70 -4.53 -4.10
CA THR A 23 -1.02 -3.21 -4.62
C THR A 23 -0.80 -2.21 -3.48
N SER A 24 -0.22 -1.07 -3.80
CA SER A 24 -0.09 0.08 -2.88
C SER A 24 -1.40 0.37 -2.16
N CYS A 25 -2.52 0.10 -2.83
CA CYS A 25 -3.86 0.23 -2.31
C CYS A 25 -4.11 -0.67 -1.09
N GLY A 26 -3.81 -1.97 -1.18
CA GLY A 26 -4.01 -2.91 -0.08
C GLY A 26 -3.17 -2.58 1.17
N ILE A 27 -1.94 -2.11 0.98
CA ILE A 27 -1.08 -1.61 2.08
C ILE A 27 -1.71 -0.38 2.70
N CYS A 28 -2.09 0.59 1.86
CA CYS A 28 -2.70 1.82 2.35
C CYS A 28 -3.96 1.53 3.18
N GLN A 29 -4.88 0.71 2.67
CA GLN A 29 -6.12 0.39 3.38
C GLN A 29 -5.86 -0.19 4.77
N GLN A 30 -4.86 -1.06 4.92
CA GLN A 30 -4.52 -1.64 6.22
C GLN A 30 -3.92 -0.61 7.17
N VAL A 31 -3.02 0.23 6.69
CA VAL A 31 -2.38 1.30 7.48
C VAL A 31 -3.42 2.32 7.93
N ILE A 32 -4.27 2.79 7.02
CA ILE A 32 -5.30 3.77 7.34
C ILE A 32 -6.36 3.18 8.27
N ALA A 33 -6.71 1.90 8.13
CA ALA A 33 -7.61 1.22 9.08
C ALA A 33 -7.01 1.17 10.49
N SER A 34 -5.71 0.93 10.62
CA SER A 34 -5.01 0.98 11.91
C SER A 34 -4.93 2.40 12.47
N ALA A 35 -4.75 3.41 11.63
CA ALA A 35 -4.81 4.80 12.05
C ALA A 35 -6.21 5.21 12.53
N GLU A 36 -7.26 4.78 11.83
CA GLU A 36 -8.65 5.05 12.22
C GLU A 36 -8.98 4.40 13.57
N LEU A 37 -8.45 3.21 13.85
CA LEU A 37 -8.61 2.56 15.16
C LEU A 37 -7.92 3.35 16.28
N ASN A 38 -6.69 3.83 16.06
CA ASN A 38 -5.98 4.67 17.03
C ASN A 38 -6.76 5.96 17.31
N TYR A 39 -7.25 6.63 16.26
CA TYR A 39 -8.10 7.80 16.39
C TYR A 39 -9.37 7.52 17.20
N LYS A 40 -10.10 6.45 16.88
CA LYS A 40 -11.31 6.04 17.62
C LYS A 40 -11.05 5.69 19.08
N ASN A 41 -9.85 5.23 19.40
CA ASN A 41 -9.42 4.93 20.76
C ASN A 41 -8.95 6.19 21.53
N GLY A 42 -8.86 7.34 20.87
CA GLY A 42 -8.36 8.59 21.46
C GLY A 42 -6.84 8.59 21.68
N GLU A 43 -6.11 7.74 20.98
CA GLU A 43 -4.65 7.71 21.03
C GLU A 43 -4.07 8.98 20.40
N PRO A 44 -3.09 9.64 21.02
CA PRO A 44 -2.55 10.89 20.49
C PRO A 44 -1.77 10.65 19.19
N GLU A 45 -1.83 11.60 18.26
CA GLU A 45 -1.10 11.53 16.97
C GLU A 45 0.42 11.36 17.16
N SER A 46 0.96 11.83 18.29
CA SER A 46 2.37 11.65 18.65
C SER A 46 2.82 10.19 18.76
N THR A 47 1.92 9.25 19.09
CA THR A 47 2.23 7.80 19.13
C THR A 47 1.94 7.11 17.79
N LEU A 48 1.05 7.69 16.98
CA LEU A 48 0.58 7.12 15.73
C LEU A 48 1.71 6.81 14.76
N LEU A 49 2.64 7.74 14.54
CA LEU A 49 3.77 7.51 13.63
C LEU A 49 4.57 6.27 14.02
N THR A 50 4.81 6.09 15.32
CA THR A 50 5.56 4.94 15.84
C THR A 50 4.80 3.64 15.60
N ASP A 51 3.48 3.66 15.83
CA ASP A 51 2.64 2.47 15.69
C ASP A 51 2.44 2.07 14.22
N LEU A 52 2.18 3.02 13.34
CA LEU A 52 2.08 2.78 11.90
C LEU A 52 3.43 2.34 11.30
N THR A 53 4.53 2.95 11.74
CA THR A 53 5.88 2.51 11.35
C THR A 53 6.12 1.06 11.76
N ARG A 54 5.76 0.69 13.00
CA ARG A 54 5.87 -0.70 13.48
C ARG A 54 5.04 -1.66 12.63
N GLN A 55 3.83 -1.26 12.25
CA GLN A 55 2.97 -2.03 11.35
C GLN A 55 3.62 -2.22 9.97
N CYS A 56 4.25 -1.19 9.40
CA CYS A 56 4.96 -1.31 8.12
C CYS A 56 6.05 -2.38 8.13
N TYR A 57 6.79 -2.51 9.23
CA TYR A 57 7.77 -3.58 9.37
C TYR A 57 7.12 -4.97 9.55
N ALA A 58 5.94 -5.03 10.19
CA ALA A 58 5.18 -6.26 10.36
C ALA A 58 4.59 -6.80 9.04
N PHE A 59 4.55 -6.01 7.97
CA PHE A 59 4.13 -6.45 6.64
C PHE A 59 5.18 -7.29 5.91
N ALA A 60 6.47 -7.14 6.24
CA ALA A 60 7.55 -7.79 5.51
C ALA A 60 7.47 -9.33 5.44
N PRO A 61 7.07 -10.05 6.51
CA PRO A 61 6.88 -11.50 6.46
C PRO A 61 5.78 -11.95 5.49
N THR A 62 4.74 -11.13 5.32
CA THR A 62 3.54 -11.48 4.52
C THR A 62 3.67 -11.03 3.07
N TYR A 63 4.24 -9.84 2.86
CA TYR A 63 4.17 -9.09 1.60
C TYR A 63 5.54 -8.82 0.97
N GLY A 64 6.61 -9.31 1.59
CA GLY A 64 7.98 -9.08 1.17
C GLY A 64 8.54 -7.72 1.61
N ARG A 65 9.86 -7.56 1.50
CA ARG A 65 10.56 -6.36 2.01
C ARG A 65 10.17 -5.07 1.29
N GLN A 66 9.73 -5.13 0.04
CA GLN A 66 9.30 -3.96 -0.72
C GLN A 66 8.07 -3.28 -0.07
N ALA A 67 7.18 -4.07 0.54
CA ALA A 67 5.99 -3.56 1.21
C ALA A 67 6.32 -2.61 2.38
N ILE A 68 7.48 -2.78 3.04
CA ILE A 68 7.94 -1.85 4.08
C ILE A 68 8.09 -0.46 3.46
N SER A 69 8.82 -0.35 2.35
CA SER A 69 9.10 0.95 1.73
C SER A 69 7.85 1.65 1.23
N THR A 70 6.94 0.92 0.58
CA THR A 70 5.64 1.44 0.14
C THR A 70 4.79 1.92 1.33
N CYS A 71 4.74 1.13 2.40
CA CYS A 71 4.00 1.48 3.61
C CYS A 71 4.55 2.75 4.27
N LEU A 72 5.87 2.83 4.44
CA LEU A 72 6.51 4.00 5.06
C LEU A 72 6.32 5.27 4.23
N GLN A 73 6.28 5.16 2.90
CA GLN A 73 5.97 6.30 2.03
C GLN A 73 4.55 6.83 2.27
N ILE A 74 3.56 5.94 2.35
CA ILE A 74 2.17 6.30 2.65
C ILE A 74 2.07 6.92 4.04
N VAL A 75 2.64 6.28 5.07
CA VAL A 75 2.62 6.80 6.44
C VAL A 75 3.24 8.18 6.50
N ASN A 76 4.45 8.37 5.99
CA ASN A 76 5.13 9.66 6.07
C ASN A 76 4.44 10.76 5.24
N GLY A 77 3.72 10.41 4.17
CA GLY A 77 2.99 11.37 3.35
C GLY A 77 1.68 11.86 3.98
N GLU A 78 1.03 10.99 4.76
CA GLU A 78 -0.31 11.24 5.29
C GLU A 78 -0.35 11.50 6.79
N ILE A 79 0.72 11.19 7.55
CA ILE A 79 0.69 11.18 9.03
C ILE A 79 0.16 12.48 9.62
N ASP A 80 0.62 13.64 9.16
CA ASP A 80 0.26 14.96 9.72
C ASP A 80 -1.19 15.40 9.40
N LYS A 81 -1.90 14.65 8.55
CA LYS A 81 -3.25 14.99 8.10
C LYS A 81 -4.27 13.92 8.46
N ILE A 82 -3.81 12.73 8.84
CA ILE A 82 -4.65 11.54 8.93
C ILE A 82 -5.75 11.69 10.00
N TYR A 83 -5.46 12.36 11.12
CA TYR A 83 -6.48 12.63 12.14
C TYR A 83 -7.47 13.71 11.69
N ASN A 84 -7.00 14.77 11.03
CA ASN A 84 -7.89 15.77 10.42
C ASN A 84 -8.83 15.11 9.39
N TYR A 85 -8.34 14.16 8.60
CA TYR A 85 -9.19 13.40 7.68
C TYR A 85 -10.30 12.62 8.38
N PHE A 86 -10.00 12.01 9.53
CA PHE A 86 -11.03 11.32 10.32
C PHE A 86 -12.02 12.29 10.97
N GLU A 87 -11.58 13.47 11.41
CA GLU A 87 -12.47 14.54 11.88
C GLU A 87 -13.41 15.05 10.78
N GLU A 88 -12.91 15.15 9.55
CA GLU A 88 -13.70 15.48 8.35
C GLU A 88 -14.62 14.33 7.89
N GLY A 89 -14.54 13.17 8.54
CA GLY A 89 -15.36 12.00 8.23
C GLY A 89 -14.92 11.22 6.98
N LEU A 90 -13.71 11.49 6.47
CA LEU A 90 -13.15 10.75 5.35
C LEU A 90 -12.92 9.29 5.74
N LYS A 91 -13.17 8.41 4.77
CA LYS A 91 -13.01 6.96 4.90
C LYS A 91 -11.71 6.50 4.24
N LYS A 92 -11.27 5.29 4.59
CA LYS A 92 -9.96 4.78 4.20
C LYS A 92 -9.76 4.75 2.69
N CYS A 93 -10.79 4.48 1.89
CA CYS A 93 -10.68 4.51 0.43
C CYS A 93 -10.46 5.91 -0.14
N ALA A 94 -11.11 6.92 0.43
CA ALA A 94 -10.88 8.30 0.03
C ALA A 94 -9.45 8.75 0.39
N ILE A 95 -8.99 8.43 1.60
CA ILE A 95 -7.63 8.77 2.05
C ILE A 95 -6.59 8.07 1.17
N CYS A 96 -6.78 6.78 0.86
CA CYS A 96 -5.86 6.06 -0.02
C CYS A 96 -5.88 6.52 -1.47
N GLY A 97 -6.99 7.10 -1.93
CA GLY A 97 -7.05 7.82 -3.20
C GLY A 97 -6.25 9.12 -3.17
N TYR A 98 -6.35 9.90 -2.09
CA TYR A 98 -5.54 11.13 -1.91
C TYR A 98 -4.05 10.86 -1.81
N ALA A 99 -3.68 9.77 -1.13
CA ALA A 99 -2.30 9.28 -1.06
C ALA A 99 -1.77 8.73 -2.39
N GLN A 100 -2.59 8.73 -3.45
CA GLN A 100 -2.29 8.15 -4.76
C GLN A 100 -1.88 6.67 -4.68
N ALA A 101 -2.34 5.97 -3.64
CA ALA A 101 -2.03 4.58 -3.40
C ALA A 101 -3.07 3.64 -4.02
N CYS A 102 -4.32 4.09 -4.17
CA CYS A 102 -5.41 3.39 -4.86
C CYS A 102 -5.82 4.12 -6.14
N GLU A 103 -6.00 3.38 -7.23
CA GLU A 103 -6.66 3.82 -8.45
C GLU A 103 -8.16 3.43 -8.46
N GLN A 104 -8.92 3.97 -9.41
CA GLN A 104 -10.36 3.66 -9.56
C GLN A 104 -10.63 2.18 -9.90
N THR A 105 -9.64 1.47 -10.42
CA THR A 105 -9.73 0.05 -10.75
C THR A 105 -9.39 -0.86 -9.57
N ASP A 106 -8.82 -0.30 -8.49
CA ASP A 106 -8.49 -1.08 -7.30
C ASP A 106 -9.76 -1.42 -6.50
N THR A 107 -9.76 -2.63 -5.94
CA THR A 107 -10.83 -3.03 -5.02
C THR A 107 -10.60 -2.37 -3.66
N CYS A 108 -11.25 -1.22 -3.45
CA CYS A 108 -11.26 -0.55 -2.16
C CYS A 108 -12.63 -0.66 -1.48
N ILE A 109 -12.64 -1.10 -0.21
CA ILE A 109 -13.84 -1.28 0.61
C ILE A 109 -13.61 -0.48 1.89
N ASP A 110 -14.54 0.40 2.28
CA ASP A 110 -14.49 1.22 3.51
C ASP A 110 -14.82 0.47 4.81
#